data_AF-A0A377DHA9-F1
#
_entry.id   AF-A0A377DHA9-F1
#
_cell.length_a   1.000
_cell.length_b   1.000
_cell.length_c   1.000
_cell.angle_alpha   90.00
_cell.angle_beta   90.00
_cell.angle_gamma   90.00
#
_symmetry.space_group_name_H-M   'P 1'
#
loop_
_entity.id
_entity.type
_entity.pdbx_description
1 polymer ?
#
loop_
_entity_poly.entity_id
_entity_poly.type
_entity_poly.pdbx_seq_one_letter_code
_entity_poly.pdbx_strand_id
1 'polypeptide(L)' 'MVGKKTEHKTQGNYPATERILEVVETGLAQGTSSGYDAEARAFGELAMTPQSQALRSIFFASTDVKKRSR' A
#
# COMPACT_ATOMS: atom_id res chain seq x y z
N MET A 1 -2.57 7.40 17.97
CA MET A 1 -1.18 6.91 17.79
C MET A 1 -1.09 5.71 16.83
N VAL A 2 -1.71 5.79 15.65
CA VAL A 2 -1.66 4.71 14.64
C VAL A 2 -0.40 4.82 13.79
N GLY A 3 -0.06 6.01 13.29
CA GLY A 3 1.17 6.25 12.51
C GLY A 3 2.44 5.75 13.21
N LYS A 4 2.64 6.07 14.50
CA LYS A 4 3.79 5.59 15.29
C LYS A 4 3.86 4.06 15.42
N LYS A 5 2.73 3.36 15.54
CA LYS A 5 2.71 1.88 15.60
C LYS A 5 3.05 1.26 14.24
N THR A 6 2.62 1.92 13.17
CA THR A 6 2.83 1.49 11.80
C THR A 6 4.31 1.67 11.39
N GLU A 7 4.89 2.83 11.67
CA GLU A 7 6.32 3.11 11.45
C GLU A 7 7.21 2.11 12.20
N HIS A 8 6.88 1.81 13.46
CA HIS A 8 7.67 0.89 14.27
C HIS A 8 7.60 -0.57 13.81
N LYS A 9 6.48 -0.98 13.18
CA LYS A 9 6.31 -2.34 12.62
C LYS A 9 6.92 -2.48 11.22
N THR A 10 6.92 -1.40 10.46
CA THR A 10 7.43 -1.36 9.08
C THR A 10 8.89 -0.92 9.02
N GLN A 11 9.43 -0.41 10.12
CA GLN A 11 10.76 0.20 10.24
C GLN A 11 11.00 1.30 9.18
N GLY A 12 9.95 1.99 8.75
CA GLY A 12 10.01 3.00 7.69
C GLY A 12 10.27 2.46 6.28
N ASN A 13 10.34 1.13 6.09
CA ASN A 13 10.66 0.54 4.79
C ASN A 13 9.46 0.41 3.84
N TYR A 14 8.24 0.60 4.35
CA TYR A 14 7.00 0.37 3.62
C TYR A 14 6.20 1.67 3.51
N PRO A 15 6.42 2.47 2.45
CA PRO A 15 5.77 3.78 2.27
C PRO A 15 4.25 3.68 2.08
N ALA A 16 3.74 2.51 1.71
CA ALA A 16 2.30 2.28 1.51
C ALA A 16 1.46 2.56 2.74
N THR A 17 2.01 2.27 3.91
CA THR A 17 1.27 2.29 5.17
C THR A 17 0.98 3.70 5.67
N GLU A 18 1.86 4.65 5.40
CA GLU A 18 1.63 6.07 5.72
C GLU A 18 0.66 6.70 4.73
N ARG A 19 0.87 6.45 3.44
CA ARG A 19 0.00 6.97 2.37
C ARG A 19 -1.46 6.52 2.51
N ILE A 20 -1.72 5.30 3.00
CA ILE A 20 -3.09 4.84 3.27
C ILE A 20 -3.76 5.70 4.36
N LEU A 21 -3.03 6.07 5.41
CA LEU A 21 -3.58 6.91 6.48
C LEU A 21 -3.91 8.30 5.96
N GLU A 22 -3.06 8.87 5.10
CA GLU A 22 -3.28 10.18 4.48
C GLU A 22 -4.49 10.20 3.54
N VAL A 23 -4.67 9.15 2.72
CA VAL A 23 -5.83 9.03 1.83
C VAL A 23 -7.13 8.90 2.62
N VAL A 24 -7.15 8.10 3.68
CA VAL A 24 -8.32 7.94 4.55
C VAL A 24 -8.64 9.24 5.27
N GLU A 25 -7.64 9.96 5.78
CA GLU A 25 -7.83 11.28 6.39
C GLU A 25 -8.40 12.27 5.37
N THR A 26 -7.87 12.28 4.14
CA THR A 26 -8.36 13.13 3.05
C THR A 26 -9.80 12.81 2.69
N GLY A 27 -10.17 11.52 2.58
CA GLY A 27 -11.54 11.10 2.29
C GLY A 27 -12.54 11.45 3.40
N LEU A 28 -12.10 11.39 4.66
CA LEU A 28 -12.93 11.79 5.81
C LEU A 28 -13.07 13.32 5.93
N ALA A 29 -12.02 14.08 5.61
CA ALA A 29 -12.00 15.54 5.76
C ALA A 29 -12.60 16.29 4.55
N GLN A 30 -12.34 15.81 3.33
CA GLN A 30 -12.67 16.53 2.08
C GLN A 30 -13.79 15.87 1.28
N GLY A 31 -14.36 14.77 1.78
CA GLY A 31 -15.43 14.02 1.14
C GLY A 31 -14.94 12.92 0.19
N THR A 32 -15.87 12.03 -0.15
CA THR A 32 -15.55 10.74 -0.80
C THR A 32 -14.93 10.89 -2.19
N SER A 33 -15.37 11.88 -2.98
CA SER A 33 -14.82 12.13 -4.33
C SER A 33 -13.34 12.50 -4.27
N SER A 34 -12.98 13.45 -3.40
CA SER A 34 -11.59 13.87 -3.20
C SER A 34 -10.73 12.75 -2.61
N GLY A 35 -11.34 11.90 -1.77
CA GLY A 35 -10.71 10.68 -1.26
C GLY A 35 -10.35 9.69 -2.36
N TYR A 36 -11.24 9.45 -3.34
CA TYR A 36 -10.96 8.56 -4.47
C TYR A 36 -9.87 9.09 -5.40
N ASP A 37 -9.84 10.39 -5.68
CA ASP A 37 -8.76 11.00 -6.45
C ASP A 37 -7.41 10.89 -5.73
N ALA A 38 -7.40 11.13 -4.42
CA ALA A 38 -6.20 10.95 -3.58
C ALA A 38 -5.76 9.48 -3.54
N GLU A 39 -6.71 8.54 -3.43
CA GLU A 39 -6.47 7.10 -3.44
C GLU A 39 -5.84 6.66 -4.76
N ALA A 40 -6.42 7.07 -5.90
CA ALA A 40 -5.92 6.68 -7.22
C ALA A 40 -4.47 7.16 -7.44
N ARG A 41 -4.15 8.40 -7.03
CA ARG A 41 -2.80 8.95 -7.11
C ARG A 41 -1.83 8.21 -6.20
N ALA A 42 -2.19 8.04 -4.93
CA ALA A 42 -1.35 7.34 -3.95
C ALA A 42 -1.11 5.88 -4.36
N PHE A 43 -2.16 5.19 -4.83
CA PHE A 43 -2.06 3.83 -5.34
C PHE A 43 -1.12 3.74 -6.55
N GLY A 44 -1.26 4.66 -7.51
CA GLY A 44 -0.37 4.74 -8.68
C GLY A 44 1.09 4.94 -8.27
N GLU A 45 1.38 5.89 -7.40
CA GLU A 45 2.73 6.15 -6.90
C GLU A 45 3.32 4.92 -6.18
N LEU A 46 2.54 4.29 -5.30
CA LEU A 46 2.96 3.10 -4.57
C LEU A 46 3.18 1.90 -5.49
N ALA A 47 2.36 1.73 -6.53
CA ALA A 47 2.50 0.67 -7.52
C ALA A 47 3.81 0.77 -8.32
N MET A 48 4.40 1.96 -8.40
CA MET A 48 5.68 2.19 -9.09
C MET A 48 6.90 2.03 -8.19
N THR A 49 6.71 1.82 -6.88
CA THR A 49 7.84 1.64 -5.95
C THR A 49 8.52 0.28 -6.12
N PRO A 50 9.86 0.19 -5.90
CA PRO A 50 10.58 -1.08 -5.97
C PRO A 50 10.09 -2.08 -4.91
N GLN A 51 9.63 -1.61 -3.75
CA GLN A 51 9.02 -2.44 -2.71
C GLN A 51 7.74 -3.12 -3.24
N SER A 52 6.87 -2.37 -3.92
CA SER A 52 5.66 -2.93 -4.53
C SER A 52 5.97 -3.93 -5.64
N GLN A 53 6.99 -3.67 -6.46
CA GLN A 53 7.45 -4.62 -7.46
C GLN A 53 7.95 -5.93 -6.82
N ALA A 54 8.80 -5.85 -5.79
CA ALA A 54 9.31 -7.03 -5.10
C ALA A 54 8.19 -7.86 -4.45
N LEU A 55 7.23 -7.22 -3.78
CA LEU A 55 6.10 -7.90 -3.16
C LEU A 55 5.19 -8.59 -4.19
N ARG A 56 4.93 -7.94 -5.34
CA ARG A 56 4.19 -8.57 -6.44
C ARG A 56 4.93 -9.78 -7.02
N SER A 57 6.25 -9.68 -7.20
CA SER A 57 7.07 -10.81 -7.66
C SER A 57 6.98 -12.00 -6.70
N ILE A 58 7.04 -11.76 -5.39
CA ILE A 58 6.89 -12.81 -4.36
C ILE A 58 5.49 -13.44 -4.42
N PHE A 59 4.44 -12.62 -4.59
CA PHE A 59 3.07 -13.10 -4.72
C PHE A 59 2.89 -14.03 -5.94
N PHE A 60 3.40 -13.62 -7.11
CA PHE A 60 3.34 -14.46 -8.32
C PHE A 60 4.18 -15.73 -8.19
N ALA A 61 5.39 -15.64 -7.65
CA ALA A 61 6.23 -16.80 -7.39
C ALA A 61 5.54 -17.81 -6.44
N SER A 62 4.90 -17.32 -5.37
CA SER A 62 4.16 -18.16 -4.43
C SER A 62 2.92 -18.79 -5.06
N THR A 63 2.25 -18.06 -5.96
CA THR A 63 1.10 -18.55 -6.73
C THR A 63 1.50 -19.66 -7.70
N ASP A 64 2.63 -19.51 -8.39
CA ASP A 64 3.19 -20.52 -9.29
C ASP A 64 3.52 -21.82 -8.54
N VAL A 65 4.25 -21.71 -7.41
CA VAL A 65 4.57 -22.85 -6.54
C VAL A 65 3.29 -23.57 -6.07
N LYS A 66 2.26 -22.82 -5.67
CA LYS A 66 0.98 -23.40 -5.23
C LYS A 66 0.25 -24.15 -6.35
N LYS A 67 0.29 -23.62 -7.59
CA LYS A 67 -0.32 -24.27 -8.76
C LYS A 67 0.42 -25.54 -9.17
N ARG A 68 1.75 -25.55 -9.03
CA ARG A 68 2.62 -26.66 -9.45
C ARG A 68 2.69 -27.82 -8.45
N SER A 69 2.24 -27.59 -7.21
CA SER A 69 2.12 -28.61 -6.15
C SER A 69 0.73 -29.29 -6.12
N ARG A 70 -0.18 -28.95 -7.03
CA ARG A 70 -1.44 -29.66 -7.29
C ARG A 70 -1.29 -30.54 -8.52
#